data_AF-A0A6F8T4N6-F1
#
_entry.id   AF-A0A6F8T4N6-F1
#
_cell.length_a   1.000
_cell.length_b   1.000
_cell.length_c   1.000
_cell.angle_alpha   90.00
_cell.angle_beta   90.00
_cell.angle_gamma   90.00
#
_symmetry.space_group_name_H-M   'P 1'
#
loop_
_entity.id
_entity.type
_entity.pdbx_description
1 polymer ?
#
loop_
_entity_poly.entity_id
_entity_poly.type
_entity_poly.pdbx_seq_one_letter_code
_entity_poly.pdbx_strand_id
1 'polypeptide(L)'
;MRILMLVIYIVLIIIGVSFAALNASSVQVNFYFKTLSMPISVLMTIMLGVGIFIGFILFIGRYWRLKIEYRRMKSQLKLTEREIKNLRSIPLQDQH
;
A
#
# COMPACT_ATOMS: atom_id res chain seq x y z
N MET A 1 8.08 21.02 -11.06
CA MET A 1 7.62 19.87 -10.24
C MET A 1 7.82 20.07 -8.74
N ARG A 2 9.05 20.28 -8.23
CA ARG A 2 9.28 20.47 -6.77
C ARG A 2 8.52 21.65 -6.16
N ILE A 3 8.56 22.82 -6.81
CA ILE A 3 7.84 24.02 -6.34
C ILE A 3 6.33 23.82 -6.37
N LEU A 4 5.79 23.20 -7.43
CA LEU A 4 4.37 22.88 -7.53
C LEU A 4 3.91 21.94 -6.42
N MET A 5 4.69 20.88 -6.12
CA MET A 5 4.39 19.98 -5.00
C MET A 5 4.41 20.72 -3.66
N LEU A 6 5.38 21.63 -3.46
CA LEU A 6 5.48 22.43 -2.25
C LEU A 6 4.27 23.35 -2.08
N VAL A 7 3.83 24.03 -3.15
CA VAL A 7 2.61 24.84 -3.15
C VAL A 7 1.39 23.98 -2.80
N ILE A 8 1.26 22.79 -3.41
CA ILE A 8 0.16 21.87 -3.10
C ILE A 8 0.17 21.45 -1.63
N TYR A 9 1.34 21.15 -1.05
CA TYR A 9 1.46 20.81 0.37
C TYR A 9 1.09 21.99 1.27
N ILE A 10 1.54 23.20 0.96
CA ILE A 10 1.14 24.40 1.72
C ILE A 10 -0.37 24.56 1.68
N VAL A 11 -0.99 24.47 0.50
CA VAL A 11 -2.45 24.57 0.35
C VAL A 11 -3.17 23.49 1.17
N LEU A 12 -2.70 22.24 1.11
CA LEU A 12 -3.25 21.14 1.91
C LEU A 12 -3.14 21.40 3.42
N ILE A 13 -1.99 21.89 3.89
CA ILE A 13 -1.78 22.23 5.30
C ILE A 13 -2.73 23.35 5.72
N ILE A 14 -2.84 24.41 4.93
CA ILE A 14 -3.73 25.54 5.22
C ILE A 14 -5.19 25.06 5.31
N ILE A 15 -5.63 24.21 4.37
CA ILE A 15 -6.98 23.65 4.39
C ILE A 15 -7.19 22.80 5.65
N GLY A 16 -6.25 21.90 5.98
CA GLY A 16 -6.35 21.03 7.13
C GLY A 16 -6.39 21.79 8.46
N VAL A 17 -5.51 22.77 8.63
CA VAL A 17 -5.45 23.60 9.84
C VAL A 17 -6.70 24.49 9.95
N SER A 18 -7.13 25.13 8.86
CA SER A 18 -8.33 25.97 8.86
C SER A 18 -9.58 25.14 9.17
N PHE A 19 -9.70 23.96 8.58
CA PHE A 19 -10.78 23.03 8.89
C PHE A 19 -10.78 22.63 10.37
N ALA A 20 -9.62 22.30 10.93
CA ALA A 20 -9.50 21.94 12.34
C ALA A 20 -9.84 23.09 13.29
N ALA A 21 -9.42 24.32 12.96
CA ALA A 21 -9.71 25.51 13.75
C ALA A 21 -11.20 25.90 13.70
N LEU A 22 -11.81 25.87 12.51
CA LEU A 22 -13.24 26.18 12.33
C LEU A 22 -14.16 25.10 12.94
N ASN A 23 -13.66 23.87 13.09
CA ASN A 23 -14.39 22.74 13.67
C ASN A 23 -13.75 22.29 15.01
N ALA A 24 -13.28 23.24 15.80
CA ALA A 24 -12.68 22.98 17.12
C ALA A 24 -13.70 22.54 18.19
N SER A 25 -15.00 22.52 17.85
CA SER A 25 -16.06 22.02 18.72
C SER A 25 -15.77 20.58 19.17
N SER A 26 -15.92 20.35 20.47
CA SER A 26 -15.75 19.02 21.06
C SER A 26 -17.01 18.17 20.92
N VAL A 27 -16.83 16.90 20.60
CA VAL A 27 -17.89 15.88 20.56
C VAL A 27 -17.62 14.82 21.61
N GLN A 28 -18.70 14.32 22.23
CA GLN A 28 -18.62 13.19 23.15
C GLN A 28 -18.70 11.89 22.36
N VAL A 29 -17.71 11.01 22.57
CA VAL A 29 -17.64 9.69 21.96
C VAL A 29 -17.69 8.64 23.05
N ASN A 30 -18.71 7.78 23.00
CA ASN A 30 -18.88 6.68 23.94
C ASN A 30 -18.23 5.40 23.39
N PHE A 31 -17.14 4.96 24.02
CA PHE A 31 -16.42 3.72 23.68
C PHE A 31 -16.93 2.49 24.45
N TYR A 32 -18.23 2.46 24.78
CA TYR A 32 -18.92 1.48 25.62
C TYR A 32 -18.50 1.48 27.10
N PHE A 33 -17.21 1.56 27.39
CA PHE A 33 -16.66 1.54 28.75
C PHE A 33 -16.24 2.93 29.25
N LYS A 34 -16.08 3.90 28.34
CA LYS A 34 -15.67 5.27 28.66
C LYS A 34 -16.19 6.25 27.63
N THR A 35 -16.72 7.37 28.09
CA THR A 35 -17.04 8.52 27.23
C THR A 35 -15.87 9.50 27.25
N LEU A 36 -15.38 9.88 26.08
CA LEU A 36 -14.30 10.86 25.90
C LEU A 36 -14.84 12.06 25.12
N SER A 37 -14.49 13.26 25.56
CA SER A 37 -14.71 14.48 24.80
C SER A 37 -13.45 14.81 24.00
N MET A 38 -13.58 14.94 22.68
CA MET A 38 -12.47 15.32 21.81
C MET A 38 -12.95 16.21 20.65
N PRO A 39 -12.09 17.08 20.08
CA PRO A 39 -12.43 17.86 18.90
C PRO A 39 -12.80 16.95 17.71
N ILE A 40 -13.76 17.38 16.90
CA ILE A 40 -14.21 16.64 15.70
C ILE A 40 -13.04 16.32 14.77
N SER A 41 -12.14 17.29 14.58
CA SER A 41 -10.95 17.15 13.74
C SER A 41 -10.02 16.01 14.19
N VAL A 42 -9.84 15.83 15.50
CA VAL A 42 -9.05 14.74 16.08
C VAL A 42 -9.72 13.40 15.81
N LEU A 43 -11.02 13.28 16.08
CA LEU A 43 -11.79 12.06 15.84
C LEU A 43 -11.71 11.64 14.37
N MET A 44 -11.94 12.57 13.45
CA MET A 44 -11.88 12.33 12.01
C MET A 44 -10.49 11.89 11.56
N THR A 45 -9.44 12.51 12.10
CA THR A 45 -8.05 12.14 11.79
C THR A 45 -7.74 10.72 12.24
N ILE A 46 -8.18 10.33 13.44
CA ILE A 46 -8.01 8.97 13.94
C ILE A 46 -8.77 7.97 13.05
N MET A 47 -10.03 8.24 12.71
CA MET A 47 -10.83 7.34 11.88
C MET A 47 -10.23 7.15 10.48
N LEU A 48 -9.76 8.24 9.87
CA LEU A 48 -9.04 8.17 8.59
C LEU A 48 -7.73 7.37 8.73
N GLY A 49 -6.96 7.62 9.80
CA GLY A 49 -5.74 6.89 10.11
C GLY A 49 -5.98 5.39 10.25
N VAL A 50 -7.05 4.99 10.95
CA VAL A 50 -7.47 3.58 11.09
C VAL A 50 -7.83 2.98 9.72
N GLY A 51 -8.59 3.70 8.90
CA GLY A 51 -8.94 3.26 7.55
C GLY A 51 -7.70 3.03 6.67
N ILE A 52 -6.75 3.98 6.68
CA ILE A 52 -5.48 3.86 5.96
C ILE A 52 -4.67 2.66 6.49
N PHE A 53 -4.61 2.48 7.81
CA PHE A 53 -3.87 1.40 8.43
C PHE A 53 -4.43 0.03 8.04
N ILE A 54 -5.76 -0.14 8.07
CA ILE A 54 -6.43 -1.36 7.60
C ILE A 54 -6.15 -1.58 6.11
N GLY A 55 -6.31 -0.54 5.29
CA GLY A 55 -6.01 -0.61 3.85
C GLY A 55 -4.57 -1.03 3.57
N PHE A 56 -3.61 -0.51 4.34
CA PHE A 56 -2.20 -0.86 4.26
C PHE A 56 -1.94 -2.32 4.60
N ILE A 57 -2.57 -2.85 5.66
CA ILE A 57 -2.47 -4.28 6.02
C ILE A 57 -3.02 -5.17 4.90
N LEU A 58 -4.18 -4.82 4.33
CA LEU A 58 -4.74 -5.59 3.21
C LEU A 58 -3.81 -5.55 1.99
N PHE A 59 -3.23 -4.38 1.71
CA PHE A 59 -2.28 -4.19 0.62
C PHE A 59 -1.01 -5.02 0.82
N ILE A 60 -0.44 -5.06 2.04
CA ILE A 60 0.78 -5.83 2.31
C ILE A 60 0.55 -7.33 2.07
N GLY A 61 -0.61 -7.86 2.49
CA GLY A 61 -0.98 -9.26 2.25
C GLY A 61 -1.07 -9.58 0.77
N ARG A 62 -1.72 -8.71 -0.01
CA ARG A 62 -1.84 -8.88 -1.47
C ARG A 62 -0.48 -8.77 -2.17
N TYR A 63 0.34 -7.79 -1.77
CA TYR A 63 1.69 -7.60 -2.30
C TYR A 63 2.57 -8.82 -2.04
N TRP A 64 2.49 -9.41 -0.85
CA TRP A 64 3.28 -10.59 -0.51
C TRP A 64 2.91 -11.80 -1.36
N ARG A 65 1.61 -12.04 -1.54
CA ARG A 65 1.12 -13.09 -2.45
C ARG A 65 1.65 -12.88 -3.87
N LEU A 66 1.51 -11.66 -4.40
CA LEU A 66 2.02 -11.31 -5.73
C LEU A 66 3.53 -11.55 -5.85
N LYS A 67 4.30 -11.22 -4.81
CA LYS A 67 5.74 -11.45 -4.76
C LYS A 67 6.12 -12.93 -4.75
N ILE A 68 5.31 -13.78 -4.12
CA ILE A 68 5.50 -15.24 -4.14
C ILE A 68 5.20 -15.79 -5.54
N GLU A 69 4.06 -15.40 -6.13
CA GLU A 69 3.66 -15.82 -7.48
C GLU A 69 4.71 -15.38 -8.52
N TYR A 70 5.20 -14.14 -8.45
CA TYR A 70 6.30 -13.65 -9.30
C TYR A 70 7.55 -14.51 -9.19
N ARG A 71 7.97 -14.89 -7.97
CA ARG A 71 9.17 -15.74 -7.77
C ARG A 71 8.98 -17.14 -8.33
N ARG A 72 7.79 -17.73 -8.15
CA ARG A 72 7.45 -19.05 -8.73
C ARG A 72 7.50 -19.00 -10.25
N MET A 73 6.85 -18.01 -10.86
CA MET A 73 6.81 -17.85 -12.31
C MET A 73 8.21 -17.62 -12.90
N LYS A 74 9.03 -16.80 -12.26
CA LYS A 74 10.42 -16.57 -12.65
C LYS A 74 11.27 -17.85 -12.56
N SER A 75 11.04 -18.67 -11.55
CA SER A 75 11.74 -19.96 -11.42
C SER A 75 11.33 -20.93 -12.52
N GLN A 76 10.04 -21.03 -12.83
CA GLN A 76 9.52 -21.89 -13.90
C GLN A 76 10.09 -21.46 -15.26
N LEU A 77 10.07 -20.16 -15.57
CA LEU A 77 10.67 -19.63 -16.80
C LEU A 77 12.13 -20.06 -16.96
N LYS A 78 12.94 -19.92 -15.89
CA LYS A 78 14.35 -20.31 -15.90
C LYS A 78 14.55 -21.82 -16.11
N LEU A 79 13.65 -22.65 -15.60
CA LEU A 79 13.70 -24.10 -15.81
C LEU A 79 13.37 -24.44 -17.27
N THR A 80 12.29 -23.89 -17.82
CA THR A 80 11.91 -24.09 -19.22
C THR A 80 12.98 -23.61 -20.20
N GLU A 81 13.60 -22.46 -19.94
CA GLU A 81 14.74 -21.96 -20.75
C GLU A 81 15.94 -22.92 -20.72
N ARG A 82 16.23 -23.53 -19.56
CA ARG A 82 17.29 -24.53 -19.43
C ARG A 82 16.96 -25.80 -20.19
N GLU A 83 15.72 -26.28 -20.12
CA GLU A 83 15.27 -27.46 -20.87
C GLU A 83 15.38 -27.24 -22.38
N ILE A 84 14.91 -26.09 -22.89
CA ILE A 84 15.07 -25.73 -24.30
C ILE A 84 16.55 -25.68 -24.70
N LYS A 85 17.41 -25.09 -23.87
CA LYS A 85 18.85 -25.04 -24.12
C LYS A 85 19.47 -26.44 -24.16
N ASN A 86 19.12 -27.30 -23.19
CA ASN A 86 19.61 -28.67 -23.11
C ASN A 86 19.17 -29.49 -24.33
N LEU A 87 17.90 -29.39 -24.73
CA LEU A 87 17.36 -30.07 -25.92
C LEU A 87 18.06 -29.61 -27.20
N ARG A 88 18.33 -28.31 -27.34
CA ARG A 88 19.08 -27.75 -28.48
C ARG A 88 20.56 -28.12 -28.49
N SER A 89 21.10 -28.57 -27.37
CA SER A 89 22.50 -29.00 -27.25
C SER A 89 22.71 -30.51 -27.43
N ILE A 90 21.64 -31.29 -27.61
CA ILE A 90 21.77 -32.70 -27.97
C ILE A 90 22.36 -32.76 -29.39
N PRO A 91 23.57 -33.29 -29.57
CA PRO A 91 24.11 -33.47 -30.91
C PRO A 91 23.18 -34.45 -31.63
N LEU A 92 22.79 -34.12 -32.87
CA LEU A 92 22.14 -35.08 -33.76
C LEU A 92 23.08 -36.28 -33.83
N GLN A 93 22.69 -37.37 -33.18
CA GLN A 93 23.44 -38.62 -33.23
C GLN A 93 23.17 -39.17 -34.63
N ASP A 94 23.97 -38.67 -35.58
CA ASP A 94 23.93 -39.09 -36.96
C ASP A 94 24.16 -40.60 -36.97
N GLN A 95 23.19 -41.25 -37.60
CA GLN A 95 23.16 -42.67 -37.86
C GLN A 95 24.42 -43.07 -38.61
N HIS A 96 25.17 -44.04 -38.08
CA HIS A 96 25.85 -45.09 -38.82
C HIS A 96 26.08 -46.29 -37.91
#